data_AF-A0A7S2CZ67-F1
#
_entry.id   AF-A0A7S2CZ67-F1
#
_cell.length_a   1.000
_cell.length_b   1.000
_cell.length_c   1.000
_cell.angle_alpha   90.00
_cell.angle_beta   90.00
_cell.angle_gamma   90.00
#
_symmetry.space_group_name_H-M   'P 1'
#
loop_
_entity.id
_entity.type
_entity.pdbx_description
1 polymer ?
#
loop_
_entity_poly.entity_id
_entity_poly.type
_entity_poly.pdbx_seq_one_letter_code
_entity_poly.pdbx_strand_id
1 'polypeptide(L)'
;MKQPPMKTSRATLDILQNHYPERLGVCFCIDPPWVFQGFWNLISPFIDPVTRDKIKFVQGSRDSGRALLEENFDIDELEANVHGRNEVAFSSSVYLDGRM
;
A
#
# COMPACT_ATOMS: atom_id res chain seq x y z
N MET A 1 -7.39 -18.16 3.55
CA MET A 1 -6.44 -17.28 2.83
C MET A 1 -5.72 -18.12 1.78
N LYS A 2 -5.99 -17.92 0.48
CA LYS A 2 -5.23 -18.60 -0.59
C LYS A 2 -3.99 -17.78 -0.88
N GLN A 3 -2.82 -18.28 -0.52
CA GLN A 3 -1.56 -17.61 -0.85
C GLN A 3 -1.27 -17.84 -2.34
N PRO A 4 -0.87 -16.82 -3.11
CA PRO A 4 -0.48 -17.01 -4.50
C PRO A 4 0.74 -17.95 -4.56
N PRO A 5 0.85 -18.81 -5.59
CA PRO A 5 2.04 -19.62 -5.79
C PRO A 5 3.29 -18.74 -5.88
N MET A 6 4.42 -19.20 -5.35
CA MET A 6 5.70 -18.46 -5.40
C MET A 6 6.10 -18.06 -6.82
N LYS A 7 5.72 -18.85 -7.84
CA LYS A 7 5.92 -18.51 -9.24
C LYS A 7 5.22 -17.20 -9.62
N THR A 8 3.99 -17.01 -9.15
CA THR A 8 3.22 -15.78 -9.40
C THR A 8 3.85 -14.60 -8.68
N SER A 9 4.21 -14.74 -7.41
CA SER A 9 4.88 -13.67 -6.65
C SER A 9 6.20 -13.24 -7.27
N ARG A 10 7.01 -14.21 -7.75
CA ARG A 10 8.26 -13.93 -8.46
C ARG A 10 8.02 -13.23 -9.80
N ALA A 11 7.02 -13.68 -10.57
CA ALA A 11 6.68 -13.04 -11.84
C ALA A 11 6.20 -11.59 -11.65
N THR A 12 5.37 -11.32 -10.63
CA THR A 12 4.95 -9.96 -10.30
C THR A 12 6.15 -9.09 -9.91
N LEU A 13 7.06 -9.61 -9.10
CA LEU A 13 8.27 -8.89 -8.69
C LEU A 13 9.18 -8.57 -9.89
N ASP A 14 9.34 -9.54 -10.80
CA ASP A 14 10.13 -9.40 -12.02
C ASP A 14 9.58 -8.30 -12.93
N ILE A 15 8.25 -8.23 -13.10
CA ILE A 15 7.58 -7.15 -13.85
C ILE A 15 7.84 -5.79 -13.21
N LEU A 16 7.65 -5.68 -11.89
CA LEU A 16 7.82 -4.41 -11.18
C LEU A 16 9.28 -3.92 -11.22
N GLN A 17 10.25 -4.83 -11.12
CA GLN A 17 11.67 -4.47 -11.09
C GLN A 17 12.26 -4.20 -12.48
N ASN A 18 11.91 -5.03 -13.48
CA ASN A 18 12.55 -4.96 -14.81
C ASN A 18 11.80 -4.10 -15.83
N HIS A 19 10.48 -3.95 -15.69
CA HIS A 19 9.65 -3.20 -16.65
C HIS A 19 9.15 -1.85 -16.13
N TYR A 20 9.00 -1.71 -14.81
CA TYR A 20 8.57 -0.47 -14.16
C TYR A 20 9.51 -0.04 -13.02
N PRO A 21 10.84 0.00 -13.25
CA PRO A 21 11.77 0.42 -12.22
C PRO A 21 11.43 1.82 -11.73
N GLU A 22 11.59 2.03 -10.42
CA GLU A 22 11.43 3.33 -9.75
C GLU A 22 10.05 4.00 -9.84
N ARG A 23 9.03 3.31 -10.38
CA ARG A 23 7.67 3.87 -10.51
C ARG A 23 6.88 3.93 -9.20
N LEU A 24 7.27 3.14 -8.21
CA LEU A 24 6.66 3.21 -6.88
C LEU A 24 7.18 4.46 -6.15
N GLY A 25 6.30 5.45 -5.95
CA GLY A 25 6.60 6.65 -5.17
C GLY A 25 6.61 6.37 -3.67
N VAL A 26 5.51 5.86 -3.12
CA VAL A 26 5.34 5.50 -1.71
C VAL A 26 4.37 4.32 -1.59
N CYS A 27 4.52 3.49 -0.57
CA CYS A 27 3.67 2.35 -0.26
C CYS A 27 3.17 2.47 1.17
N PHE A 28 1.85 2.48 1.36
CA PHE A 28 1.23 2.56 2.67
C PHE A 28 0.64 1.20 3.08
N CYS A 29 1.12 0.66 4.19
CA CYS A 29 0.57 -0.52 4.83
C CYS A 29 -0.39 -0.07 5.94
N ILE A 30 -1.70 -0.22 5.71
CA ILE A 30 -2.76 0.23 6.62
C ILE A 30 -3.18 -0.89 7.56
N ASP A 31 -3.23 -0.57 8.86
CA ASP A 31 -3.56 -1.47 9.95
C ASP A 31 -2.89 -2.86 9.85
N PRO A 32 -1.56 -2.92 9.62
CA PRO A 32 -0.86 -4.18 9.55
C PRO A 32 -0.98 -4.93 10.88
N PRO A 33 -1.21 -6.25 10.88
CA PRO A 33 -1.11 -7.06 12.09
C PRO A 33 0.28 -6.91 12.70
N TRP A 34 0.38 -6.93 14.04
CA TRP A 34 1.64 -6.72 14.76
C TRP A 34 2.79 -7.65 14.30
N VAL A 35 2.47 -8.87 13.85
CA VAL A 35 3.44 -9.85 13.33
C VAL A 35 4.16 -9.31 12.08
N PHE A 36 3.47 -8.51 11.26
CA PHE A 36 4.05 -7.93 10.05
C PHE A 36 5.16 -6.92 10.38
N GLN A 37 5.04 -6.18 11.49
CA GLN A 37 6.10 -5.29 11.93
C GLN A 37 7.37 -6.06 12.32
N GLY A 38 7.20 -7.18 13.06
CA GLY A 38 8.32 -8.05 13.42
C GLY A 38 9.00 -8.65 12.19
N PHE A 39 8.20 -9.12 11.22
CA PHE A 39 8.71 -9.61 9.95
C PHE A 39 9.43 -8.51 9.15
N TRP A 40 8.84 -7.31 9.04
CA TRP A 40 9.44 -6.18 8.36
C TRP A 40 10.79 -5.78 8.96
N ASN A 41 10.87 -5.71 10.29
CA ASN A 41 12.13 -5.40 10.98
C ASN A 41 13.21 -6.46 10.72
N LEU A 42 12.83 -7.73 10.52
CA LEU A 42 13.75 -8.81 10.18
C LEU A 42 14.26 -8.71 8.74
N ILE A 43 13.39 -8.36 7.77
CA ILE A 43 13.77 -8.33 6.34
C ILE A 43 14.31 -6.98 5.86
N SER A 44 13.92 -5.88 6.50
CA SER A 44 14.26 -4.52 6.07
C SER A 44 15.76 -4.21 5.98
N PRO A 45 16.68 -4.82 6.77
CA PRO A 45 18.12 -4.62 6.57
C PRO A 45 18.66 -5.19 5.25
N PHE A 46 17.93 -6.12 4.63
CA PHE A 46 18.29 -6.74 3.34
C PHE A 46 17.65 -6.04 2.13
N ILE A 47 16.85 -5.01 2.38
CA ILE A 47 16.18 -4.22 1.35
C ILE A 47 16.99 -2.94 1.12
N ASP A 48 17.11 -2.54 -0.15
CA ASP A 48 17.77 -1.29 -0.51
C ASP A 48 17.16 -0.10 0.27
N PRO A 49 17.98 0.83 0.82
CA PRO A 49 17.49 1.94 1.64
C PRO A 49 16.41 2.79 0.95
N VAL A 50 16.51 3.02 -0.36
CA VAL A 50 15.52 3.79 -1.11
C VAL A 50 14.19 3.05 -1.16
N THR A 51 14.22 1.72 -1.30
CA THR A 51 13.00 0.89 -1.27
C THR A 51 12.39 0.83 0.13
N ARG A 52 13.23 0.78 1.16
CA ARG A 52 12.79 0.76 2.56
C ARG A 52 12.06 2.05 2.92
N ASP A 53 12.61 3.21 2.52
CA ASP A 53 12.07 4.52 2.90
C ASP A 53 10.71 4.82 2.24
N LYS A 54 10.40 4.15 1.13
CA LYS A 54 9.10 4.19 0.45
C LYS A 54 7.98 3.49 1.21
N ILE A 55 8.30 2.56 2.11
CA ILE A 55 7.29 1.76 2.81
C ILE A 55 6.94 2.45 4.14
N LYS A 56 5.68 2.83 4.26
CA LYS A 56 5.11 3.57 5.39
C LYS A 56 4.05 2.72 6.07
N PHE A 57 4.12 2.63 7.38
CA PHE A 57 3.14 1.89 8.18
C PHE A 57 2.16 2.86 8.82
N VAL A 58 0.89 2.72 8.47
CA VAL A 58 -0.21 3.47 9.06
C VAL A 58 -0.74 2.64 10.22
N GLN A 59 -0.34 3.01 11.43
CA GLN A 59 -0.69 2.33 12.68
C GLN A 59 -1.14 3.35 13.73
N GLY A 60 -1.91 2.90 14.72
CA GLY A 60 -2.39 3.73 15.82
C GLY A 60 -3.89 4.04 15.69
N SER A 61 -4.34 5.11 16.33
CA SER A 61 -5.71 5.58 16.13
C SER A 61 -5.90 6.06 14.70
N ARG A 62 -7.14 6.03 14.22
CA ARG A 62 -7.53 6.50 12.88
C ARG A 62 -7.00 7.91 12.61
N ASP A 63 -7.05 8.79 13.61
CA ASP A 63 -6.59 10.18 13.48
C ASP A 63 -5.06 10.28 13.40
N SER A 64 -4.33 9.49 14.19
CA SER A 64 -2.86 9.47 14.14
C SER A 64 -2.32 8.87 12.84
N GLY A 65 -2.97 7.81 12.35
CA GLY A 65 -2.58 7.15 11.09
C GLY A 65 -2.89 8.02 9.86
N ARG A 66 -3.94 8.84 9.94
CA ARG A 66 -4.35 9.77 8.87
C ARG A 66 -3.31 10.82 8.54
N ALA A 67 -2.61 11.36 9.54
CA ALA A 67 -1.61 12.39 9.33
C ALA A 67 -0.54 11.96 8.30
N LEU A 68 -0.17 10.68 8.28
CA LEU A 68 0.81 10.13 7.33
C LEU A 68 0.24 9.99 5.90
N LEU A 69 -1.07 9.79 5.78
CA LEU A 69 -1.76 9.71 4.49
C LEU A 69 -1.98 11.11 3.91
N GLU A 70 -2.30 12.10 4.75
CA GLU A 70 -2.52 13.51 4.38
C GLU A 70 -1.30 14.15 3.68
N GLU A 71 -0.09 13.66 3.97
CA GLU A 71 1.13 14.12 3.29
C GLU A 71 1.13 13.82 1.78
N ASN A 72 0.40 12.79 1.34
CA ASN A 72 0.46 12.29 -0.04
C ASN A 72 -0.92 12.16 -0.72
N PHE A 73 -2.02 12.19 0.04
CA PHE A 73 -3.37 11.96 -0.46
C PHE A 73 -4.37 12.98 0.08
N ASP A 74 -5.37 13.30 -0.74
CA ASP A 74 -6.57 13.99 -0.28
C ASP A 74 -7.48 13.01 0.47
N ILE A 75 -7.68 13.27 1.77
CA ILE A 75 -8.47 12.42 2.65
C ILE A 75 -9.96 12.46 2.31
N ASP A 76 -10.44 13.55 1.71
CA ASP A 76 -11.84 13.67 1.29
C ASP A 76 -12.18 12.76 0.12
N GLU A 77 -11.22 12.50 -0.76
CA GLU A 77 -11.36 11.58 -1.89
C GLU A 77 -11.07 10.13 -1.52
N LEU A 78 -10.19 9.90 -0.54
CA LEU A 78 -9.79 8.57 -0.10
C LEU A 78 -10.97 7.81 0.54
N GLU A 79 -11.07 6.50 0.30
CA GLU A 79 -12.15 5.66 0.82
C GLU A 79 -12.11 5.49 2.35
N ALA A 80 -13.29 5.39 2.98
CA ALA A 80 -13.44 5.26 4.43
C ALA A 80 -12.84 3.96 5.01
N ASN A 81 -12.69 2.90 4.22
CA ASN A 81 -12.06 1.63 4.63
C ASN A 81 -10.53 1.73 4.79
N VAL A 82 -9.88 2.70 4.13
CA VAL A 82 -8.43 2.95 4.19
C VAL A 82 -8.13 4.28 4.89
N HIS A 83 -8.94 4.58 5.92
CA HIS A 83 -8.86 5.80 6.71
C HIS A 83 -9.18 7.11 5.97
N GLY A 84 -9.80 7.08 4.79
CA GLY A 84 -10.33 8.28 4.13
C GLY A 84 -11.71 8.73 4.65
N ARG A 85 -12.31 9.74 4.02
CA ARG A 85 -13.65 10.28 4.33
C ARG A 85 -14.70 9.96 3.26
N ASN A 86 -14.28 9.42 2.11
CA ASN A 86 -15.20 9.03 1.05
C ASN A 86 -15.94 7.73 1.42
N GLU A 87 -17.26 7.81 1.54
CA GLU A 87 -18.11 6.65 1.82
C GLU A 87 -18.42 5.81 0.58
N VAL A 88 -18.15 6.34 -0.62
CA VAL A 88 -18.32 5.62 -1.87
C VAL A 88 -17.17 4.62 -2.02
N ALA A 89 -17.50 3.34 -1.83
CA ALA A 89 -16.57 2.27 -2.09
C ALA A 89 -16.25 2.15 -3.59
N PHE A 90 -15.00 1.83 -3.89
CA PHE A 90 -14.46 1.58 -5.20
C PHE A 90 -15.29 0.48 -5.87
N SER A 91 -15.86 0.85 -7.00
CA SER A 91 -16.60 -0.07 -7.86
C SER A 91 -15.88 -0.20 -9.19
N SER A 92 -15.43 -1.42 -9.49
CA SER A 92 -14.72 -1.70 -10.74
C SER A 92 -15.61 -1.51 -11.96
N SER A 93 -16.91 -1.79 -11.86
CA SER A 93 -17.85 -1.58 -12.97
C SER A 93 -18.02 -0.10 -13.30
N VAL A 94 -18.04 0.76 -12.28
CA VAL A 94 -18.13 2.22 -12.45
C VAL A 94 -16.81 2.77 -12.99
N TYR A 95 -15.68 2.36 -12.40
CA TYR A 95 -14.35 2.82 -12.82
C TYR A 95 -14.03 2.47 -14.28
N LEU A 96 -14.44 1.29 -14.74
CA LEU A 96 -14.15 0.81 -16.10
C LEU A 96 -15.15 1.29 -17.16
N ASP A 97 -16.34 1.78 -16.78
CA ASP A 97 -17.35 2.31 -17.72
C ASP A 97 -16.93 3.66 -18.33
N GLY A 98 -15.89 4.31 -17.78
CA GLY A 98 -15.26 5.50 -18.36
C GLY A 98 -16.12 6.78 -18.33
N ARG A 99 -17.28 6.73 -17.67
CA ARG A 99 -18.16 7.87 -17.42
C ARG A 99 -17.84 8.48 -16.06
N MET A 100 -16.70 9.15 -15.97
CA MET A 100 -16.38 10.10 -14.91
C MET A 100 -16.54 11.52 -15.45
#